data_AF-A0A1M6PTJ7-F1
#
_entry.id   AF-A0A1M6PTJ7-F1
#
_cell.length_a   1.000
_cell.length_b   1.000
_cell.length_c   1.000
_cell.angle_alpha   90.00
_cell.angle_beta   90.00
_cell.angle_gamma   90.00
#
_symmetry.space_group_name_H-M   'P 1'
#
loop_
_entity.id
_entity.type
_entity.pdbx_description
1 polymer ?
#
loop_
_entity_poly.entity_id
_entity_poly.type
_entity_poly.pdbx_seq_one_letter_code
_entity_poly.pdbx_strand_id
1 'polypeptide(L)'
;MKANQLKEYDKVQNQIIEELLSDPRYEAFFLQYRDNSIPLFAKAYAHHKANLLVYGDFTKFQQRYLWDIWQDSAWYCLREIQQKKLFDLCCRWQAGQVTDLPEIEITHDFVTVGGHVLDYSVLSDISEVDLDQYIDYYQSDEIDHREVYEMDYQQYQDIQEHYMEEGETGIAYFDFHNTHTGNYTLLQQPPLRLEKELFYIKKSMESIHADHEEKVKNAPPEKPYLSSCDEELIKFAERFKDRKTSRFITDYSQWLRDNPDLEIKYALDYLKWTSPEKVSIRAHDDWQESVVDAVDRHKRQKVIEILPTIYEEYLMKKQIGIRLTPEGRKKEYDSAKWMKDLILKGRKLQGEPENFDF
;
A
#
# COMPACT_ATOMS: atom_id res chain seq x y z
N MET A 1 5.10 1.94 -26.07
CA MET A 1 6.47 1.70 -25.56
C MET A 1 6.50 1.39 -24.04
N LYS A 2 5.68 2.04 -23.19
CA LYS A 2 5.65 1.89 -21.71
C LYS A 2 5.24 0.49 -21.19
N ALA A 3 4.09 -0.04 -21.61
CA ALA A 3 3.66 -1.38 -21.22
C ALA A 3 4.66 -2.48 -21.64
N ASN A 4 5.45 -2.25 -22.69
CA ASN A 4 6.44 -3.21 -23.16
C ASN A 4 7.64 -3.30 -22.21
N GLN A 5 8.05 -2.20 -21.60
CA GLN A 5 9.21 -2.18 -20.69
C GLN A 5 8.89 -2.57 -19.26
N LEU A 6 7.67 -2.30 -18.77
CA LEU A 6 7.22 -2.88 -17.49
C LEU A 6 7.09 -4.40 -17.63
N LYS A 7 6.49 -4.88 -18.73
CA LYS A 7 6.47 -6.31 -19.06
C LYS A 7 7.87 -6.89 -19.26
N GLU A 8 8.79 -6.11 -19.81
CA GLU A 8 10.20 -6.51 -19.95
C GLU A 8 10.90 -6.56 -18.59
N TYR A 9 10.64 -5.61 -17.69
CA TYR A 9 11.14 -5.60 -16.32
C TYR A 9 10.62 -6.82 -15.54
N ASP A 10 9.32 -7.06 -15.54
CA ASP A 10 8.72 -8.22 -14.85
C ASP A 10 9.28 -9.53 -15.41
N LYS A 11 9.46 -9.59 -16.74
CA LYS A 11 10.07 -10.75 -17.41
C LYS A 11 11.53 -10.94 -16.98
N VAL A 12 12.34 -9.89 -17.01
CA VAL A 12 13.76 -9.95 -16.64
C VAL A 12 13.91 -10.28 -15.15
N GLN A 13 13.09 -9.69 -14.28
CA GLN A 13 13.10 -9.97 -12.85
C GLN A 13 12.76 -11.44 -12.58
N ASN A 14 11.70 -11.97 -13.19
CA ASN A 14 11.32 -13.37 -13.03
C ASN A 14 12.38 -14.34 -13.56
N GLN A 15 13.02 -14.02 -14.69
CA GLN A 15 14.12 -14.82 -15.24
C GLN A 15 15.32 -14.87 -14.29
N ILE A 16 15.67 -13.75 -13.65
CA ILE A 16 16.77 -13.70 -12.67
C ILE A 16 16.40 -14.51 -11.42
N ILE A 17 15.16 -14.41 -10.92
CA ILE A 17 14.71 -15.22 -9.78
C ILE A 17 14.79 -16.71 -10.11
N GLU A 18 14.32 -17.11 -11.30
CA GLU A 18 14.40 -18.50 -11.76
C GLU A 18 15.85 -18.98 -11.86
N GLU A 19 16.75 -18.17 -12.45
CA GLU A 19 18.19 -18.48 -12.50
C GLU A 19 18.77 -18.67 -11.09
N LEU A 20 18.48 -17.74 -10.16
CA LEU A 20 19.01 -17.82 -8.79
C LEU A 20 18.55 -19.07 -8.05
N LEU A 21 17.29 -19.48 -8.22
CA LEU A 21 16.69 -20.58 -7.47
C LEU A 21 16.92 -21.96 -8.10
N SER A 22 17.19 -22.02 -9.41
CA SER A 22 17.35 -23.29 -10.13
C SER A 22 18.79 -23.63 -10.49
N ASP A 23 19.70 -22.65 -10.50
CA ASP A 23 21.07 -22.87 -10.93
C ASP A 23 21.93 -23.52 -9.82
N PRO A 24 22.55 -24.69 -10.08
CA PRO A 24 23.38 -25.39 -9.10
C PRO A 24 24.56 -24.56 -8.56
N ARG A 25 24.98 -23.51 -9.27
CA ARG A 25 26.05 -22.60 -8.84
C ARG A 25 25.74 -21.92 -7.51
N TYR A 26 24.45 -21.67 -7.22
CA TYR A 26 24.03 -20.94 -6.01
C TYR A 26 23.53 -21.88 -4.89
N GLU A 27 23.30 -23.15 -5.18
CA GLU A 27 22.72 -24.14 -4.26
C GLU A 27 23.50 -24.23 -2.94
N ALA A 28 24.83 -24.39 -3.02
CA ALA A 28 25.69 -24.48 -1.84
C ALA A 28 25.68 -23.20 -0.98
N PHE A 29 25.43 -22.03 -1.59
CA PHE A 29 25.29 -20.77 -0.85
C PHE A 29 23.94 -20.70 -0.15
N PHE A 30 22.85 -21.10 -0.79
CA PHE A 30 21.51 -21.01 -0.20
C PHE A 30 21.24 -22.07 0.86
N LEU A 31 21.83 -23.27 0.75
CA LEU A 31 21.64 -24.37 1.70
C LEU A 31 22.01 -24.00 3.16
N GLN A 32 22.89 -23.02 3.36
CA GLN A 32 23.32 -22.58 4.68
C GLN A 32 22.30 -21.67 5.40
N TYR A 33 21.25 -21.22 4.72
CA TYR A 33 20.24 -20.30 5.26
C TYR A 33 18.88 -20.96 5.42
N ARG A 34 17.97 -20.25 6.11
CA ARG A 34 16.56 -20.67 6.24
C ARG A 34 15.86 -20.61 4.89
N ASP A 35 15.09 -21.65 4.57
CA ASP A 35 14.40 -21.79 3.29
C ASP A 35 13.41 -20.63 3.02
N ASN A 36 12.80 -20.07 4.07
CA ASN A 36 11.87 -18.94 3.96
C ASN A 36 12.54 -17.59 3.64
N SER A 37 13.85 -17.45 3.87
CA SER A 37 14.59 -16.20 3.62
C SER A 37 15.11 -16.10 2.18
N ILE A 38 15.31 -17.24 1.50
CA ILE A 38 15.87 -17.32 0.14
C ILE A 38 14.99 -16.60 -0.90
N PRO A 39 13.65 -16.77 -0.93
CA PRO A 39 12.81 -16.12 -1.93
C PRO A 39 12.80 -14.58 -1.83
N LEU A 40 12.84 -14.05 -0.59
CA LEU A 40 12.90 -12.61 -0.34
C LEU A 40 14.21 -12.03 -0.86
N PHE A 41 15.32 -12.70 -0.54
CA PHE A 41 16.65 -12.34 -1.02
C PHE A 41 16.73 -12.35 -2.55
N ALA A 42 16.26 -13.43 -3.18
CA ALA A 42 16.28 -13.57 -4.63
C ALA A 42 15.47 -12.47 -5.32
N LYS A 43 14.31 -12.11 -4.75
CA LYS A 43 13.47 -11.01 -5.27
C LYS A 43 14.17 -9.65 -5.16
N ALA A 44 14.82 -9.37 -4.03
CA ALA A 44 15.57 -8.13 -3.82
C ALA A 44 16.75 -8.02 -4.78
N TYR A 45 17.56 -9.07 -4.91
CA TYR A 45 18.67 -9.09 -5.88
C TYR A 45 18.19 -8.90 -7.33
N ALA A 46 17.12 -9.61 -7.71
CA ALA A 46 16.54 -9.51 -9.03
C ALA A 46 15.98 -8.11 -9.32
N HIS A 47 15.43 -7.41 -8.32
CA HIS A 47 14.99 -6.02 -8.47
C HIS A 47 16.13 -5.09 -8.89
N HIS A 48 17.23 -5.06 -8.14
CA HIS A 48 18.38 -4.20 -8.48
C HIS A 48 19.00 -4.57 -9.83
N LYS A 49 19.14 -5.87 -10.12
CA LYS A 49 19.72 -6.33 -11.38
C LYS A 49 18.81 -6.05 -12.58
N ALA A 50 17.50 -6.24 -12.45
CA ALA A 50 16.53 -5.89 -13.50
C ALA A 50 16.50 -4.38 -13.75
N ASN A 51 16.57 -3.55 -12.70
CA ASN A 51 16.65 -2.10 -12.84
C ASN A 51 17.86 -1.68 -13.67
N LEU A 52 19.04 -2.22 -13.36
CA LEU A 52 20.26 -1.99 -14.14
C LEU A 52 20.09 -2.40 -15.61
N LEU A 53 19.53 -3.59 -15.86
CA LEU A 53 19.45 -4.15 -17.21
C LEU A 53 18.40 -3.49 -18.11
N VAL A 54 17.27 -3.08 -17.55
CA VAL A 54 16.13 -2.54 -18.31
C VAL A 54 16.18 -1.02 -18.40
N TYR A 55 16.56 -0.36 -17.31
CA TYR A 55 16.51 1.10 -17.23
C TYR A 55 17.88 1.78 -17.41
N GLY A 56 18.99 1.04 -17.24
CA GLY A 56 20.34 1.58 -17.36
C GLY A 56 20.66 2.59 -16.26
N ASP A 57 21.41 3.64 -16.59
CA ASP A 57 21.73 4.69 -15.61
C ASP A 57 20.48 5.46 -15.16
N PHE A 58 20.40 5.67 -13.84
CA PHE A 58 19.29 6.20 -13.05
C PHE A 58 18.63 7.47 -13.62
N THR A 59 19.34 8.30 -14.38
CA THR A 59 18.86 9.56 -14.96
C THR A 59 17.73 9.40 -15.99
N LYS A 60 17.61 8.25 -16.67
CA LYS A 60 16.54 8.00 -17.66
C LYS A 60 15.22 7.52 -17.04
N PHE A 61 15.27 7.00 -15.82
CA PHE A 61 14.09 6.62 -15.04
C PHE A 61 13.28 7.87 -14.62
N GLN A 62 13.97 8.97 -14.31
CA GLN A 62 13.38 10.20 -13.79
C GLN A 62 12.67 11.06 -14.84
N GLN A 63 13.20 11.12 -16.06
CA GLN A 63 12.63 11.94 -17.14
C GLN A 63 11.30 11.40 -17.70
N ARG A 64 10.90 10.18 -17.32
CA ARG A 64 9.73 9.49 -17.87
C ARG A 64 8.51 9.45 -16.94
N TYR A 65 8.71 9.74 -15.66
CA TYR A 65 7.72 9.54 -14.58
C TYR A 65 6.72 10.70 -14.43
N LEU A 66 6.92 11.83 -15.10
CA LEU A 66 6.25 13.08 -14.74
C LEU A 66 4.87 13.30 -15.38
N TRP A 67 4.49 12.55 -16.42
CA TRP A 67 3.18 12.72 -17.09
C TRP A 67 2.12 11.71 -16.66
N ASP A 68 2.51 10.47 -16.34
CA ASP A 68 1.56 9.44 -15.87
C ASP A 68 1.17 9.68 -14.39
N ILE A 69 2.02 10.36 -13.61
CA ILE A 69 1.79 10.57 -12.19
C ILE A 69 0.51 11.35 -11.89
N TRP A 70 0.12 12.35 -12.70
CA TRP A 70 -1.09 13.13 -12.41
C TRP A 70 -2.37 12.35 -12.70
N GLN A 71 -2.36 11.53 -13.76
CA GLN A 71 -3.48 10.64 -14.05
C GLN A 71 -3.61 9.57 -12.98
N ASP A 72 -2.50 8.94 -12.60
CA ASP A 72 -2.48 7.93 -11.54
C ASP A 72 -2.89 8.52 -10.19
N SER A 73 -2.42 9.73 -9.85
CA SER A 73 -2.83 10.48 -8.66
C SER A 73 -4.31 10.84 -8.71
N ALA A 74 -4.86 11.26 -9.85
CA ALA A 74 -6.29 11.54 -9.97
C ALA A 74 -7.14 10.27 -9.81
N TRP A 75 -6.70 9.13 -10.36
CA TRP A 75 -7.33 7.83 -10.09
C TRP A 75 -7.24 7.44 -8.60
N TYR A 76 -6.14 7.80 -7.93
CA TYR A 76 -6.00 7.60 -6.49
C TYR A 76 -7.00 8.45 -5.70
N CYS A 77 -7.21 9.71 -6.06
CA CYS A 77 -8.23 10.57 -5.45
C CYS A 77 -9.62 9.92 -5.51
N LEU A 78 -10.03 9.42 -6.69
CA LEU A 78 -11.30 8.71 -6.84
C LEU A 78 -11.36 7.45 -5.97
N ARG A 79 -10.24 6.71 -5.87
CA ARG A 79 -10.15 5.55 -4.99
C ARG A 79 -10.34 5.96 -3.53
N GLU A 80 -9.73 7.04 -3.08
CA GLU A 80 -9.80 7.53 -1.69
C GLU A 80 -11.22 7.93 -1.29
N ILE A 81 -11.95 8.60 -2.19
CA ILE A 81 -13.38 8.88 -2.01
C ILE A 81 -14.14 7.58 -1.72
N GLN A 82 -13.90 6.54 -2.52
CA GLN A 82 -14.56 5.25 -2.33
C GLN A 82 -14.05 4.50 -1.09
N GLN A 83 -12.78 4.65 -0.70
CA GLN A 83 -12.27 4.11 0.58
C GLN A 83 -13.01 4.70 1.77
N LYS A 84 -13.28 6.02 1.76
CA LYS A 84 -14.06 6.66 2.83
C LYS A 84 -15.48 6.11 2.90
N LYS A 85 -16.14 5.93 1.74
CA LYS A 85 -17.48 5.32 1.69
C LYS A 85 -17.47 3.88 2.21
N LEU A 86 -16.46 3.09 1.84
CA LEU A 86 -16.27 1.73 2.35
C LEU A 86 -16.03 1.71 3.86
N PHE A 87 -15.24 2.66 4.38
CA PHE A 87 -14.95 2.76 5.80
C PHE A 87 -16.19 3.15 6.61
N ASP A 88 -17.01 4.07 6.12
CA ASP A 88 -18.30 4.42 6.75
C ASP A 88 -19.26 3.23 6.75
N LEU A 89 -19.23 2.41 5.69
CA LEU A 89 -19.97 1.14 5.64
C LEU A 89 -19.43 0.14 6.68
N CYS A 90 -18.11 0.04 6.82
CA CYS A 90 -17.46 -0.77 7.85
C CYS A 90 -17.92 -0.35 9.25
N CYS A 91 -17.90 0.94 9.58
CA CYS A 91 -18.37 1.45 10.88
C CYS A 91 -19.82 1.04 11.18
N ARG A 92 -20.72 1.17 10.19
CA ARG A 92 -22.13 0.77 10.34
C ARG A 92 -22.29 -0.74 10.49
N TRP A 93 -21.47 -1.52 9.79
CA TRP A 93 -21.46 -2.98 9.90
C TRP A 93 -20.95 -3.44 11.27
N GLN A 94 -19.89 -2.81 11.79
CA GLN A 94 -19.37 -3.05 13.13
C GLN A 94 -20.41 -2.78 14.22
N ALA A 95 -21.17 -1.69 14.07
CA ALA A 95 -22.25 -1.34 14.96
C ALA A 95 -23.52 -2.21 14.79
N GLY A 96 -23.53 -3.16 13.85
CA GLY A 96 -24.67 -4.03 13.56
C GLY A 96 -25.85 -3.35 12.86
N GLN A 97 -25.64 -2.15 12.29
CA GLN A 97 -26.68 -1.42 11.54
C GLN A 97 -26.87 -1.99 10.13
N VAL A 98 -25.86 -2.70 9.61
CA VAL A 98 -25.88 -3.41 8.33
C VAL A 98 -25.27 -4.79 8.57
N THR A 99 -25.92 -5.87 8.12
CA THR A 99 -25.48 -7.24 8.40
C THR A 99 -25.21 -8.08 7.15
N ASP A 100 -25.87 -7.77 6.05
CA ASP A 100 -25.91 -8.62 4.85
C ASP A 100 -25.17 -7.93 3.71
N LEU A 101 -23.84 -8.04 3.72
CA LEU A 101 -22.96 -7.44 2.72
C LEU A 101 -22.30 -8.52 1.86
N PRO A 102 -22.45 -8.46 0.52
CA PRO A 102 -21.71 -9.32 -0.39
C PRO A 102 -20.20 -9.26 -0.11
N GLU A 103 -19.55 -10.42 -0.10
CA GLU A 103 -18.10 -10.57 0.08
C GLU A 103 -17.57 -10.22 1.49
N ILE A 104 -18.45 -9.82 2.43
CA ILE A 104 -18.08 -9.44 3.80
C ILE A 104 -18.71 -10.42 4.80
N GLU A 105 -17.87 -11.23 5.44
CA GLU A 105 -18.23 -12.11 6.54
C GLU A 105 -17.55 -11.68 7.85
N ILE A 106 -16.35 -11.10 7.76
CA ILE A 106 -15.54 -10.62 8.90
C ILE A 106 -14.99 -9.22 8.64
N THR A 107 -14.54 -8.52 9.69
CA THR A 107 -13.92 -7.18 9.60
C THR A 107 -12.80 -7.13 8.56
N HIS A 108 -11.94 -8.16 8.52
CA HIS A 108 -10.79 -8.19 7.60
C HIS A 108 -11.18 -8.26 6.12
N ASP A 109 -12.41 -8.67 5.79
CA ASP A 109 -12.87 -8.70 4.39
C ASP A 109 -12.96 -7.28 3.80
N PHE A 110 -13.16 -6.24 4.62
CA PHE A 110 -13.13 -4.85 4.17
C PHE A 110 -11.78 -4.45 3.60
N VAL A 111 -10.66 -4.97 4.13
CA VAL A 111 -9.32 -4.74 3.56
C VAL A 111 -9.22 -5.31 2.15
N THR A 112 -9.73 -6.53 1.95
CA THR A 112 -9.74 -7.22 0.65
C THR A 112 -10.60 -6.46 -0.37
N VAL A 113 -11.79 -6.01 0.05
CA VAL A 113 -12.67 -5.16 -0.76
C VAL A 113 -12.04 -3.81 -1.05
N GLY A 114 -11.33 -3.21 -0.09
CA GLY A 114 -10.54 -2.00 -0.24
C GLY A 114 -9.49 -2.10 -1.36
N GLY A 115 -8.98 -3.30 -1.63
CA GLY A 115 -8.09 -3.59 -2.76
C GLY A 115 -8.72 -3.35 -4.14
N HIS A 116 -10.04 -3.39 -4.25
CA HIS A 116 -10.80 -3.23 -5.50
C HIS A 116 -12.04 -2.33 -5.35
N VAL A 117 -11.96 -1.35 -4.45
CA VAL A 117 -13.10 -0.54 -3.98
C VAL A 117 -13.85 0.20 -5.10
N LEU A 118 -13.19 0.58 -6.20
CA LEU A 118 -13.82 1.25 -7.34
C LEU A 118 -14.83 0.35 -8.07
N ASP A 119 -14.66 -0.97 -7.96
CA ASP A 119 -15.52 -1.99 -8.58
C ASP A 119 -16.56 -2.57 -7.62
N TYR A 120 -16.52 -2.22 -6.33
CA TYR A 120 -17.39 -2.84 -5.33
C TYR A 120 -18.84 -2.34 -5.47
N SER A 121 -19.72 -3.22 -5.94
CA SER A 121 -21.08 -2.88 -6.39
C SER A 121 -22.05 -2.41 -5.30
N VAL A 122 -21.72 -2.63 -4.03
CA VAL A 122 -22.54 -2.20 -2.89
C VAL A 122 -22.43 -0.70 -2.67
N LEU A 123 -21.27 -0.11 -2.97
CA LEU A 123 -21.09 1.32 -2.82
C LEU A 123 -21.79 2.05 -3.97
N SER A 124 -22.44 3.17 -3.62
CA SER A 124 -22.86 4.13 -4.62
C SER A 124 -21.64 4.60 -5.41
N ASP A 125 -21.81 4.84 -6.71
CA ASP A 125 -20.79 5.49 -7.52
C ASP A 125 -20.41 6.86 -6.95
N ILE A 126 -19.24 7.35 -7.31
CA ILE A 126 -18.79 8.70 -6.94
C ILE A 126 -19.73 9.70 -7.61
N SER A 127 -20.38 10.55 -6.82
CA SER A 127 -21.23 11.64 -7.30
C SER A 127 -20.42 12.91 -7.52
N GLU A 128 -20.99 13.89 -8.23
CA GLU A 128 -20.40 15.22 -8.39
C GLU A 128 -20.17 15.89 -7.02
N VAL A 129 -21.07 15.69 -6.06
CA VAL A 129 -20.92 16.25 -4.70
C VAL A 129 -19.70 15.66 -3.98
N ASP A 130 -19.46 14.35 -4.13
CA ASP A 130 -18.27 13.72 -3.55
C ASP A 130 -16.99 14.26 -4.20
N LEU A 131 -17.02 14.48 -5.52
CA LEU A 131 -15.90 15.02 -6.28
C LEU A 131 -15.57 16.46 -5.85
N ASP A 132 -16.59 17.32 -5.81
CA ASP A 132 -16.46 18.72 -5.43
C ASP A 132 -15.91 18.85 -4.00
N GLN A 133 -16.44 18.04 -3.06
CA GLN A 133 -15.94 18.01 -1.69
C GLN A 133 -14.47 17.56 -1.62
N TYR A 134 -14.07 16.58 -2.43
CA TYR A 134 -12.68 16.13 -2.47
C TYR A 134 -11.77 17.19 -3.12
N ILE A 135 -12.25 17.93 -4.12
CA ILE A 135 -11.53 19.07 -4.71
C ILE A 135 -11.33 20.16 -3.65
N ASP A 136 -12.34 20.47 -2.85
CA ASP A 136 -12.25 21.41 -1.73
C ASP A 136 -11.18 20.97 -0.71
N TYR A 137 -11.17 19.68 -0.35
CA TYR A 137 -10.11 19.09 0.48
C TYR A 137 -8.72 19.30 -0.13
N TYR A 138 -8.55 18.98 -1.41
CA TYR A 138 -7.27 19.08 -2.11
C TYR A 138 -6.76 20.53 -2.24
N GLN A 139 -7.68 21.49 -2.27
CA GLN A 139 -7.39 22.93 -2.28
C GLN A 139 -7.12 23.50 -0.88
N SER A 140 -7.54 22.80 0.17
CA SER A 140 -7.35 23.23 1.56
C SER A 140 -5.90 23.14 2.02
N ASP A 141 -5.61 23.76 3.17
CA ASP A 141 -4.35 23.59 3.90
C ASP A 141 -4.40 22.37 4.85
N GLU A 142 -5.50 21.62 4.90
CA GLU A 142 -5.69 20.43 5.76
C GLU A 142 -5.20 19.12 5.13
N ILE A 143 -4.79 19.15 3.86
CA ILE A 143 -4.26 17.97 3.17
C ILE A 143 -2.91 17.54 3.74
N ASP A 144 -2.77 16.26 4.12
CA ASP A 144 -1.45 15.70 4.45
C ASP A 144 -0.76 15.18 3.18
N HIS A 145 0.38 15.81 2.85
CA HIS A 145 1.19 15.49 1.68
C HIS A 145 1.86 14.10 1.73
N ARG A 146 1.86 13.43 2.89
CA ARG A 146 2.49 12.12 3.11
C ARG A 146 1.57 10.93 2.80
N GLU A 147 0.26 11.14 2.61
CA GLU A 147 -0.76 10.08 2.60
C GLU A 147 -0.95 9.33 1.26
N VAL A 148 -0.26 9.76 0.19
CA VAL A 148 -0.74 9.46 -1.18
C VAL A 148 -0.46 8.03 -1.67
N TYR A 149 0.37 7.20 -1.01
CA TYR A 149 0.81 5.94 -1.67
C TYR A 149 0.62 4.62 -0.91
N GLU A 150 0.50 4.56 0.42
CA GLU A 150 0.44 3.25 1.13
C GLU A 150 -0.41 3.26 2.42
N MET A 151 -1.60 3.88 2.41
CA MET A 151 -2.50 3.82 3.56
C MET A 151 -3.39 2.58 3.55
N ASP A 152 -3.49 1.92 4.71
CA ASP A 152 -4.45 0.85 4.96
C ASP A 152 -5.77 1.43 5.49
N TYR A 153 -6.54 2.02 4.57
CA TYR A 153 -7.79 2.74 4.86
C TYR A 153 -8.85 1.91 5.60
N GLN A 154 -8.68 0.60 5.70
CA GLN A 154 -9.65 -0.32 6.29
C GLN A 154 -9.16 -0.95 7.60
N GLN A 155 -8.04 -0.47 8.16
CA GLN A 155 -7.62 -0.78 9.54
C GLN A 155 -8.53 -0.09 10.55
N TYR A 156 -9.73 -0.64 10.72
CA TYR A 156 -10.75 -0.07 11.59
C TYR A 156 -10.26 0.17 13.01
N GLN A 157 -9.55 -0.81 13.59
CA GLN A 157 -9.07 -0.71 14.97
C GLN A 157 -8.10 0.45 15.13
N ASP A 158 -7.04 0.49 14.30
CA ASP A 158 -6.05 1.54 14.33
C ASP A 158 -6.72 2.90 14.14
N ILE A 159 -7.55 3.08 13.10
CA ILE A 159 -8.24 4.34 12.86
C ILE A 159 -9.16 4.73 14.04
N GLN A 160 -9.92 3.78 14.60
CA GLN A 160 -10.78 4.07 15.75
C GLN A 160 -9.98 4.47 16.99
N GLU A 161 -8.85 3.80 17.27
CA GLU A 161 -7.96 4.11 18.39
C GLU A 161 -7.41 5.53 18.25
N HIS A 162 -6.88 5.91 17.08
CA HIS A 162 -6.37 7.27 16.82
C HIS A 162 -7.44 8.34 17.04
N TYR A 163 -8.69 8.07 16.67
CA TYR A 163 -9.80 9.00 16.87
C TYR A 163 -10.26 9.14 18.33
N MET A 164 -9.96 8.16 19.17
CA MET A 164 -10.31 8.16 20.59
C MET A 164 -9.18 8.75 21.46
N GLU A 165 -7.94 8.80 20.95
CA GLU A 165 -6.79 9.38 21.63
C GLU A 165 -6.68 10.89 21.36
N GLU A 166 -6.53 11.69 22.42
CA GLU A 166 -6.35 13.14 22.28
C GLU A 166 -4.99 13.48 21.67
N GLY A 167 -4.99 14.10 20.48
CA GLY A 167 -3.80 14.69 19.86
C GLY A 167 -3.16 13.87 18.75
N GLU A 168 -3.72 12.73 18.38
CA GLU A 168 -3.33 12.01 17.17
C GLU A 168 -4.18 12.45 15.97
N THR A 169 -3.53 12.61 14.82
CA THR A 169 -4.21 12.93 13.55
C THR A 169 -4.56 11.64 12.84
N GLY A 170 -5.84 11.46 12.51
CA GLY A 170 -6.30 10.34 11.70
C GLY A 170 -5.93 10.51 10.22
N ILE A 171 -6.62 9.79 9.35
CA ILE A 171 -6.50 9.99 7.91
C ILE A 171 -7.06 11.38 7.58
N ALA A 172 -6.25 12.28 7.04
CA ALA A 172 -6.62 13.69 6.90
C ALA A 172 -7.89 13.88 6.05
N TYR A 173 -8.04 13.12 4.97
CA TYR A 173 -9.28 13.16 4.19
C TYR A 173 -10.51 12.68 4.98
N PHE A 174 -10.35 11.70 5.88
CA PHE A 174 -11.46 11.20 6.69
C PHE A 174 -11.90 12.26 7.69
N ASP A 175 -10.96 12.96 8.31
CA ASP A 175 -11.22 14.09 9.20
C ASP A 175 -11.94 15.24 8.49
N PHE A 176 -11.42 15.65 7.33
CA PHE A 176 -12.04 16.67 6.49
C PHE A 176 -13.48 16.27 6.14
N HIS A 177 -13.66 15.06 5.61
CA HIS A 177 -14.98 14.56 5.21
C HIS A 177 -15.94 14.48 6.41
N ASN A 178 -15.50 13.96 7.55
CA ASN A 178 -16.33 13.81 8.74
C ASN A 178 -16.76 15.16 9.32
N THR A 179 -15.89 16.18 9.27
CA THR A 179 -16.20 17.55 9.70
C THR A 179 -17.31 18.16 8.84
N HIS A 180 -17.29 17.91 7.53
CA HIS A 180 -18.26 18.47 6.58
C HIS A 180 -19.58 17.69 6.48
N THR A 181 -19.57 16.38 6.79
CA THR A 181 -20.75 15.51 6.70
C THR A 181 -21.41 15.20 8.04
N GLY A 182 -20.70 15.42 9.16
CA GLY A 182 -21.15 15.03 10.49
C GLY A 182 -20.97 13.53 10.80
N ASN A 183 -20.23 12.79 9.96
CA ASN A 183 -20.05 11.33 10.10
C ASN A 183 -19.12 10.91 11.26
N TYR A 184 -18.56 11.85 12.03
CA TYR A 184 -17.73 11.57 13.20
C TYR A 184 -18.43 10.65 14.23
N THR A 185 -19.76 10.72 14.29
CA THR A 185 -20.59 9.87 15.16
C THR A 185 -20.50 8.37 14.84
N LEU A 186 -20.10 7.98 13.63
CA LEU A 186 -19.97 6.57 13.24
C LEU A 186 -18.84 5.87 14.01
N LEU A 187 -17.73 6.57 14.26
CA LEU A 187 -16.58 6.03 15.01
C LEU A 187 -16.83 5.93 16.51
N GLN A 188 -17.83 6.66 17.02
CA GLN A 188 -18.25 6.63 18.43
C GLN A 188 -19.16 5.44 18.76
N GLN A 189 -19.58 4.66 17.75
CA GLN A 189 -20.45 3.51 17.95
C GLN A 189 -19.64 2.29 18.42
N PRO A 190 -20.23 1.43 19.27
CA PRO A 190 -19.54 0.24 19.75
C PRO A 190 -19.33 -0.77 18.61
N PRO A 191 -18.11 -1.33 18.44
CA PRO A 191 -17.81 -2.27 17.36
C PRO A 191 -18.20 -3.71 17.74
N LEU A 192 -19.51 -3.95 17.86
CA LEU A 192 -20.10 -5.20 18.35
C LEU A 192 -19.61 -6.45 17.60
N ARG A 193 -19.33 -6.35 16.29
CA ARG A 193 -18.81 -7.47 15.50
C ARG A 193 -17.34 -7.74 15.77
N LEU A 194 -16.48 -6.72 15.69
CA LEU A 194 -15.06 -6.86 15.96
C LEU A 194 -14.78 -7.39 17.37
N GLU A 195 -15.53 -6.94 18.38
CA GLU A 195 -15.39 -7.46 19.75
C GLU A 195 -15.57 -8.98 19.83
N LYS A 196 -16.56 -9.52 19.10
CA LYS A 196 -16.80 -10.97 19.00
C LYS A 196 -15.71 -11.67 18.21
N GLU A 197 -15.28 -11.11 17.08
CA GLU A 197 -14.18 -11.65 16.28
C GLU A 197 -12.90 -11.79 17.09
N LEU A 198 -12.49 -10.73 17.78
CA LEU A 198 -11.30 -10.70 18.64
C LEU A 198 -11.40 -11.71 19.79
N PHE A 199 -12.59 -11.86 20.38
CA PHE A 199 -12.83 -12.87 21.41
C PHE A 199 -12.56 -14.29 20.89
N TYR A 200 -13.10 -14.65 19.71
CA TYR A 200 -12.88 -15.98 19.12
C TYR A 200 -11.43 -16.19 18.67
N ILE A 201 -10.81 -15.18 18.04
CA ILE A 201 -9.40 -15.22 17.64
C ILE A 201 -8.51 -15.48 18.86
N LYS A 202 -8.75 -14.76 19.96
CA LYS A 202 -8.01 -14.95 21.22
C LYS A 202 -8.11 -16.39 21.71
N LYS A 203 -9.31 -16.98 21.73
CA LYS A 203 -9.52 -18.38 22.15
C LYS A 203 -8.77 -19.37 21.27
N SER A 204 -8.75 -19.15 19.96
CA SER A 204 -7.99 -19.97 19.03
C SER A 204 -6.49 -19.88 19.23
N MET A 205 -5.96 -18.66 19.42
CA MET A 205 -4.53 -18.42 19.65
C MET A 205 -4.06 -19.04 20.97
N GLU A 206 -4.85 -18.91 22.05
CA GLU A 206 -4.58 -19.58 23.34
C GLU A 206 -4.41 -21.10 23.15
N SER A 207 -5.26 -21.75 22.35
CA SER A 207 -5.13 -23.17 22.01
C SER A 207 -3.90 -23.48 21.16
N ILE A 208 -3.59 -22.67 20.14
CA ILE A 208 -2.44 -22.90 19.26
C ILE A 208 -1.12 -22.77 20.03
N HIS A 209 -1.01 -21.78 20.91
CA HIS A 209 0.17 -21.60 21.75
C HIS A 209 0.39 -22.80 22.68
N ALA A 210 -0.66 -23.31 23.32
CA ALA A 210 -0.56 -24.51 24.14
C ALA A 210 -0.03 -25.73 23.34
N ASP A 211 -0.53 -25.94 22.12
CA ASP A 211 -0.09 -27.02 21.23
C ASP A 211 1.36 -26.84 20.73
N HIS A 212 1.81 -25.58 20.56
CA HIS A 212 3.14 -25.25 20.06
C HIS A 212 4.22 -25.35 21.13
N GLU A 213 3.96 -24.91 22.36
CA GLU A 213 4.87 -25.04 23.50
C GLU A 213 5.24 -26.51 23.79
N GLU A 214 4.33 -27.45 23.49
CA GLU A 214 4.59 -28.88 23.59
C GLU A 214 5.58 -29.38 22.52
N LYS A 215 5.57 -28.78 21.31
CA LYS A 215 6.38 -29.20 20.16
C LYS A 215 7.79 -28.61 20.14
N VAL A 216 7.98 -27.38 20.64
CA VAL A 216 9.27 -26.66 20.58
C VAL A 216 10.37 -27.29 21.43
N LYS A 217 10.01 -28.05 22.48
CA LYS A 217 10.97 -28.67 23.41
C LYS A 217 12.00 -29.61 22.77
N ASN A 218 11.82 -30.01 21.50
CA ASN A 218 12.69 -30.97 20.80
C ASN A 218 13.21 -30.48 19.43
N ALA A 219 13.15 -29.18 19.12
CA ALA A 219 13.56 -28.69 17.80
C ALA A 219 15.09 -28.54 17.66
N PRO A 220 15.69 -28.94 16.52
CA PRO A 220 17.10 -28.69 16.23
C PRO A 220 17.41 -27.20 16.04
N PRO A 221 18.69 -26.77 16.17
CA PRO A 221 19.08 -25.37 16.02
C PRO A 221 18.76 -24.85 14.62
N GLU A 222 18.16 -23.66 14.57
CA GLU A 222 17.67 -23.05 13.33
C GLU A 222 18.84 -22.48 12.50
N LYS A 223 18.79 -22.66 11.17
CA LYS A 223 19.77 -22.05 10.24
C LYS A 223 19.74 -20.51 10.35
N PRO A 224 20.80 -19.78 9.99
CA PRO A 224 20.78 -18.32 9.94
C PRO A 224 19.80 -17.78 8.88
N TYR A 225 19.26 -16.59 9.12
CA TYR A 225 18.40 -15.87 8.17
C TYR A 225 19.25 -15.12 7.13
N LEU A 226 18.90 -15.23 5.85
CA LEU A 226 19.55 -14.47 4.78
C LEU A 226 18.88 -13.09 4.62
N SER A 227 19.58 -12.03 5.03
CA SER A 227 19.09 -10.65 4.92
C SER A 227 19.07 -10.16 3.47
N SER A 228 18.04 -9.40 3.11
CA SER A 228 17.89 -8.76 1.79
C SER A 228 18.42 -7.33 1.73
N CYS A 229 19.26 -6.92 2.69
CA CYS A 229 19.87 -5.60 2.70
C CYS A 229 21.00 -5.48 1.66
N ASP A 230 21.29 -4.25 1.23
CA ASP A 230 22.27 -3.95 0.17
C ASP A 230 23.65 -4.56 0.44
N GLU A 231 24.11 -4.58 1.70
CA GLU A 231 25.40 -5.19 2.05
C GLU A 231 25.48 -6.69 1.73
N GLU A 232 24.43 -7.45 2.04
CA GLU A 232 24.37 -8.89 1.73
C GLU A 232 24.18 -9.14 0.23
N LEU A 233 23.44 -8.27 -0.46
CA LEU A 233 23.29 -8.32 -1.91
C LEU A 233 24.62 -8.03 -2.64
N ILE A 234 25.39 -7.06 -2.17
CA ILE A 234 26.72 -6.72 -2.71
C ILE A 234 27.68 -7.90 -2.48
N LYS A 235 27.76 -8.44 -1.25
CA LYS A 235 28.60 -9.61 -0.94
C LYS A 235 28.28 -10.80 -1.85
N PHE A 236 26.99 -11.04 -2.10
CA PHE A 236 26.55 -12.07 -3.03
C PHE A 236 26.99 -11.78 -4.47
N ALA A 237 26.75 -10.57 -4.98
CA ALA A 237 27.18 -10.18 -6.33
C ALA A 237 28.69 -10.35 -6.52
N GLU A 238 29.50 -9.94 -5.53
CA GLU A 238 30.95 -10.06 -5.56
C GLU A 238 31.41 -11.51 -5.54
N ARG A 239 30.82 -12.34 -4.66
CA ARG A 239 31.10 -13.78 -4.57
C ARG A 239 30.90 -14.50 -5.91
N PHE A 240 29.87 -14.11 -6.65
CA PHE A 240 29.54 -14.67 -7.96
C PHE A 240 30.05 -13.84 -9.16
N LYS A 241 30.93 -12.87 -8.90
CA LYS A 241 31.62 -12.03 -9.90
C LYS A 241 30.69 -11.18 -10.79
N ASP A 242 29.50 -10.84 -10.31
CA ASP A 242 28.56 -9.93 -10.97
C ASP A 242 28.92 -8.46 -10.68
N ARG A 243 30.07 -8.03 -11.21
CA ARG A 243 30.67 -6.71 -10.92
C ARG A 243 29.78 -5.53 -11.35
N LYS A 244 28.94 -5.71 -12.36
CA LYS A 244 28.04 -4.66 -12.83
C LYS A 244 26.92 -4.43 -11.82
N THR A 245 26.33 -5.52 -11.32
CA THR A 245 25.28 -5.46 -10.31
C THR A 245 25.82 -4.99 -8.97
N SER A 246 27.00 -5.49 -8.53
CA SER A 246 27.62 -5.03 -7.27
C SER A 246 27.92 -3.53 -7.29
N ARG A 247 28.48 -3.03 -8.40
CA ARG A 247 28.75 -1.60 -8.59
C ARG A 247 27.46 -0.79 -8.61
N PHE A 248 26.44 -1.25 -9.31
CA PHE A 248 25.14 -0.56 -9.36
C PHE A 248 24.50 -0.45 -7.97
N ILE A 249 24.47 -1.53 -7.18
CA ILE A 249 23.91 -1.50 -5.81
C ILE A 249 24.75 -0.58 -4.93
N THR A 250 26.07 -0.62 -5.05
CA THR A 250 26.98 0.27 -4.30
C THR A 250 26.75 1.73 -4.66
N ASP A 251 26.76 2.06 -5.95
CA ASP A 251 26.55 3.42 -6.46
C ASP A 251 25.14 3.91 -6.05
N TYR A 252 24.12 3.06 -6.11
CA TYR A 252 22.75 3.35 -5.68
C TYR A 252 22.66 3.64 -4.17
N SER A 253 23.25 2.77 -3.33
CA SER A 253 23.23 2.90 -1.87
C SER A 253 24.02 4.13 -1.40
N GLN A 254 25.19 4.35 -1.99
CA GLN A 254 26.05 5.49 -1.71
C GLN A 254 25.40 6.79 -2.18
N TRP A 255 24.77 6.77 -3.35
CA TRP A 255 24.02 7.91 -3.87
C TRP A 255 22.82 8.28 -2.98
N LEU A 256 22.06 7.30 -2.47
CA LEU A 256 21.00 7.53 -1.48
C LEU A 256 21.55 8.16 -0.18
N ARG A 257 22.73 7.73 0.26
CA ARG A 257 23.38 8.23 1.49
C ARG A 257 23.99 9.62 1.33
N ASP A 258 24.61 9.90 0.19
CA ASP A 258 25.35 11.13 -0.10
C ASP A 258 24.45 12.29 -0.52
N ASN A 259 23.19 12.00 -0.85
CA ASN A 259 22.22 13.02 -1.19
C ASN A 259 21.03 12.90 -0.22
N PRO A 260 21.19 13.21 1.07
CA PRO A 260 20.05 13.32 1.98
C PRO A 260 19.10 14.45 1.54
N ASP A 261 19.65 15.51 0.91
CA ASP A 261 18.92 16.68 0.39
C ASP A 261 18.36 16.49 -1.03
N LEU A 262 18.18 15.23 -1.47
CA LEU A 262 17.59 14.91 -2.77
C LEU A 262 16.25 15.60 -2.97
N GLU A 263 15.49 15.75 -1.90
CA GLU A 263 14.17 16.37 -1.91
C GLU A 263 14.21 17.77 -2.53
N ILE A 264 15.16 18.63 -2.16
CA ILE A 264 15.22 20.01 -2.68
C ILE A 264 15.72 20.08 -4.12
N LYS A 265 16.76 19.31 -4.45
CA LYS A 265 17.25 19.28 -5.85
C LYS A 265 16.19 18.69 -6.78
N TYR A 266 15.51 17.62 -6.35
CA TYR A 266 14.39 17.08 -7.10
C TYR A 266 13.22 18.04 -7.17
N ALA A 267 12.91 18.74 -6.08
CA ALA A 267 11.83 19.72 -6.07
C ALA A 267 12.10 20.81 -7.12
N LEU A 268 13.32 21.34 -7.17
CA LEU A 268 13.71 22.35 -8.16
C LEU A 268 13.72 21.80 -9.60
N ASP A 269 14.30 20.63 -9.82
CA ASP A 269 14.30 19.98 -11.15
C ASP A 269 12.87 19.64 -11.59
N TYR A 270 12.01 19.21 -10.68
CA TYR A 270 10.59 18.92 -10.89
C TYR A 270 9.84 20.18 -11.35
N LEU A 271 9.95 21.29 -10.61
CA LEU A 271 9.32 22.56 -11.00
C LEU A 271 9.81 23.02 -12.37
N LYS A 272 11.13 22.94 -12.61
CA LYS A 272 11.75 23.34 -13.88
C LYS A 272 11.23 22.53 -15.07
N TRP A 273 10.96 21.24 -14.89
CA TRP A 273 10.51 20.37 -15.97
C TRP A 273 8.99 20.34 -16.16
N THR A 274 8.22 20.52 -15.09
CA THR A 274 6.76 20.36 -15.10
C THR A 274 5.99 21.68 -15.12
N SER A 275 6.66 22.80 -14.86
CA SER A 275 6.06 24.13 -14.90
C SER A 275 6.78 25.01 -15.93
N PRO A 276 6.30 25.06 -17.18
CA PRO A 276 6.82 26.00 -18.17
C PRO A 276 6.47 27.47 -17.85
N GLU A 277 5.64 27.70 -16.83
CA GLU A 277 5.19 29.01 -16.35
C GLU A 277 5.83 29.39 -15.01
N LYS A 278 5.57 30.61 -14.53
CA LYS A 278 6.10 31.09 -13.25
C LYS A 278 5.39 30.38 -12.08
N VAL A 279 6.14 29.64 -11.26
CA VAL A 279 5.63 29.06 -10.00
C VAL A 279 5.78 30.07 -8.87
N SER A 280 4.68 30.36 -8.16
CA SER A 280 4.71 31.23 -6.98
C SER A 280 5.19 30.46 -5.75
N ILE A 281 6.25 30.96 -5.13
CA ILE A 281 6.83 30.42 -3.88
C ILE A 281 6.33 31.27 -2.71
N ARG A 282 5.71 30.64 -1.71
CA ARG A 282 5.28 31.30 -0.47
C ARG A 282 6.50 31.52 0.44
N ALA A 283 6.45 32.53 1.29
CA ALA A 283 7.52 32.76 2.26
C ALA A 283 7.35 31.80 3.45
N HIS A 284 8.42 31.10 3.81
CA HIS A 284 8.55 30.33 5.05
C HIS A 284 9.81 30.76 5.80
N ASP A 285 9.92 30.34 7.06
CA ASP A 285 11.13 30.57 7.87
C ASP A 285 12.35 29.82 7.29
N ASP A 286 12.12 28.67 6.66
CA ASP A 286 13.10 27.95 5.85
C ASP A 286 12.78 28.05 4.34
N TRP A 287 13.78 28.48 3.56
CA TRP A 287 13.66 28.56 2.11
C TRP A 287 13.53 27.18 1.46
N GLN A 288 14.05 26.12 2.09
CA GLN A 288 13.91 24.75 1.61
C GLN A 288 12.46 24.28 1.68
N GLU A 289 11.79 24.50 2.82
CA GLU A 289 10.36 24.24 3.00
C GLU A 289 9.51 25.02 1.99
N SER A 290 9.90 26.27 1.69
CA SER A 290 9.22 27.10 0.69
C SER A 290 9.22 26.46 -0.72
N VAL A 291 10.31 25.77 -1.07
CA VAL A 291 10.44 25.09 -2.37
C VAL A 291 9.62 23.80 -2.40
N VAL A 292 9.59 23.04 -1.31
CA VAL A 292 8.78 21.82 -1.17
C VAL A 292 7.28 22.16 -1.25
N ASP A 293 6.82 23.16 -0.49
CA ASP A 293 5.43 23.66 -0.56
C ASP A 293 5.04 24.05 -2.00
N ALA A 294 5.93 24.75 -2.70
CA ALA A 294 5.66 25.16 -4.09
C ALA A 294 5.50 23.96 -5.03
N VAL A 295 6.29 22.90 -4.82
CA VAL A 295 6.15 21.63 -5.57
C VAL A 295 4.84 20.95 -5.26
N ASP A 296 4.48 20.82 -3.99
CA ASP A 296 3.28 20.09 -3.61
C ASP A 296 2.02 20.85 -4.04
N ARG A 297 2.00 22.18 -3.93
CA ARG A 297 0.93 22.99 -4.54
C ARG A 297 0.87 22.84 -6.06
N HIS A 298 2.00 22.79 -6.77
CA HIS A 298 2.01 22.58 -8.22
C HIS A 298 1.46 21.19 -8.60
N LYS A 299 1.89 20.14 -7.90
CA LYS A 299 1.36 18.77 -8.07
C LYS A 299 -0.15 18.75 -7.85
N ARG A 300 -0.62 19.33 -6.74
CA ARG A 300 -2.05 19.39 -6.39
C ARG A 300 -2.86 20.08 -7.46
N GLN A 301 -2.39 21.24 -7.93
CA GLN A 301 -3.05 21.98 -9.01
C GLN A 301 -3.17 21.14 -10.29
N LYS A 302 -2.12 20.40 -10.66
CA LYS A 302 -2.16 19.51 -11.83
C LYS A 302 -3.12 18.34 -11.68
N VAL A 303 -3.21 17.78 -10.47
CA VAL A 303 -4.21 16.73 -10.16
C VAL A 303 -5.63 17.30 -10.22
N ILE A 304 -5.88 18.46 -9.61
CA ILE A 304 -7.20 19.13 -9.65
C ILE A 304 -7.62 19.45 -11.10
N GLU A 305 -6.69 19.92 -11.94
CA GLU A 305 -6.96 20.24 -13.35
C GLU A 305 -7.41 19.01 -14.16
N ILE A 306 -6.85 17.83 -13.89
CA ILE A 306 -7.14 16.61 -14.65
C ILE A 306 -8.26 15.76 -14.02
N LEU A 307 -8.51 15.93 -12.72
CA LEU A 307 -9.45 15.10 -11.96
C LEU A 307 -10.88 15.06 -12.57
N PRO A 308 -11.48 16.16 -13.07
CA PRO A 308 -12.78 16.10 -13.74
C PRO A 308 -12.78 15.20 -14.98
N THR A 309 -11.71 15.23 -15.78
CA THR A 309 -11.59 14.36 -16.97
C THR A 309 -11.48 12.89 -16.58
N ILE A 310 -10.73 12.59 -15.51
CA ILE A 310 -10.59 11.22 -14.98
C ILE A 310 -11.90 10.74 -14.35
N TYR A 311 -12.66 11.63 -13.72
CA TYR A 311 -13.99 11.34 -13.21
C TYR A 311 -14.99 10.98 -14.33
N GLU A 312 -14.99 11.74 -15.43
CA GLU A 312 -15.79 11.38 -16.61
C GLU A 312 -15.39 10.01 -17.18
N GLU A 313 -14.08 9.72 -17.24
CA GLU A 313 -13.57 8.41 -17.67
C GLU A 313 -14.03 7.28 -16.72
N TYR A 314 -14.02 7.53 -15.40
CA TYR A 314 -14.55 6.61 -14.38
C TYR A 314 -16.02 6.29 -14.63
N LEU A 315 -16.87 7.31 -14.79
CA LEU A 315 -18.30 7.11 -15.05
C LEU A 315 -18.55 6.37 -16.36
N MET A 316 -17.81 6.72 -17.43
CA MET A 316 -17.92 6.05 -18.71
C MET A 316 -17.56 4.57 -18.57
N LYS A 317 -16.44 4.23 -17.93
CA LYS A 317 -16.00 2.84 -17.72
C LYS A 317 -17.02 2.04 -16.92
N LYS A 318 -17.61 2.63 -15.88
CA LYS A 318 -18.69 2.03 -15.08
C LYS A 318 -19.93 1.77 -15.93
N GLN A 319 -20.34 2.73 -16.74
CA GLN A 319 -21.52 2.62 -17.62
C GLN A 319 -21.40 1.47 -18.62
N ILE A 320 -20.21 1.23 -19.17
CA ILE A 320 -19.95 0.16 -20.14
C ILE A 320 -19.46 -1.15 -19.50
N GLY A 321 -19.40 -1.23 -18.17
CA GLY A 321 -19.03 -2.43 -17.43
C GLY A 321 -17.55 -2.81 -17.51
N ILE A 322 -16.65 -1.85 -17.73
CA ILE A 322 -15.20 -2.08 -17.66
C ILE A 322 -14.77 -2.10 -16.20
N ARG A 323 -14.07 -3.18 -15.81
CA ARG A 323 -13.41 -3.30 -14.51
C ARG A 323 -12.30 -2.24 -14.37
N LEU A 324 -12.31 -1.52 -13.26
CA LEU A 324 -11.39 -0.43 -12.96
C LEU A 324 -10.13 -0.89 -12.24
N THR A 325 -10.25 -1.91 -11.39
CA THR A 325 -9.12 -2.44 -10.62
C THR A 325 -8.33 -3.45 -11.46
N PRO A 326 -7.01 -3.26 -11.65
CA PRO A 326 -6.18 -4.24 -12.34
C PRO A 326 -6.20 -5.60 -11.64
N GLU A 327 -6.25 -6.68 -12.43
CA GLU A 327 -6.12 -8.05 -11.91
C GLU A 327 -4.69 -8.25 -11.38
N GLY A 328 -4.52 -8.41 -10.07
CA GLY A 328 -3.17 -8.68 -9.54
C GLY A 328 -2.93 -8.69 -8.04
N ARG A 329 -3.80 -8.13 -7.19
CA ARG A 329 -3.59 -8.20 -5.72
C ARG A 329 -4.07 -9.53 -5.13
N LYS A 330 -3.40 -10.62 -5.53
CA LYS A 330 -3.69 -12.00 -5.06
C LYS A 330 -3.24 -12.28 -3.62
N LYS A 331 -2.40 -11.42 -3.02
CA LYS A 331 -1.78 -11.67 -1.70
C LYS A 331 -2.69 -11.43 -0.50
N GLU A 332 -3.74 -10.63 -0.63
CA GLU A 332 -4.65 -10.30 0.50
C GLU A 332 -5.58 -11.48 0.88
N TYR A 333 -5.82 -12.43 -0.04
CA TYR A 333 -6.71 -13.57 0.20
C TYR A 333 -6.22 -14.56 1.27
N ASP A 334 -4.91 -14.66 1.50
CA ASP A 334 -4.36 -15.64 2.45
C ASP A 334 -4.55 -15.19 3.92
N SER A 335 -4.48 -13.88 4.20
CA SER A 335 -4.68 -13.36 5.56
C SER A 335 -6.15 -13.39 5.99
N ALA A 336 -7.08 -13.02 5.10
CA ALA A 336 -8.52 -13.12 5.35
C ALA A 336 -8.94 -14.55 5.70
N LYS A 337 -8.44 -15.53 4.92
CA LYS A 337 -8.71 -16.95 5.18
C LYS A 337 -8.19 -17.40 6.54
N TRP A 338 -6.97 -17.03 6.89
CA TRP A 338 -6.40 -17.39 8.19
C TRP A 338 -7.20 -16.79 9.36
N MET A 339 -7.64 -15.54 9.24
CA MET A 339 -8.49 -14.90 10.25
C MET A 339 -9.85 -15.61 10.38
N LYS A 340 -10.47 -15.99 9.25
CA LYS A 340 -11.71 -16.78 9.23
C LYS A 340 -11.54 -18.13 9.93
N ASP A 341 -10.46 -18.85 9.63
CA ASP A 341 -10.15 -20.13 10.26
C ASP A 341 -9.98 -19.99 11.80
N LEU A 342 -9.34 -18.91 12.26
CA LEU A 342 -9.21 -18.61 13.69
C LEU A 342 -10.55 -18.31 14.35
N ILE A 343 -11.42 -17.54 13.71
CA ILE A 343 -12.76 -17.22 14.24
C ILE A 343 -13.61 -18.50 14.35
N LEU A 344 -13.68 -19.29 13.28
CA LEU A 344 -14.44 -20.55 13.27
C LEU A 344 -13.93 -21.54 14.32
N LYS A 345 -12.60 -21.70 14.45
CA LYS A 345 -12.01 -22.51 15.52
C LYS A 345 -12.39 -21.98 16.91
N GLY A 346 -12.42 -20.66 17.09
CA GLY A 346 -12.75 -20.03 18.36
C GLY A 346 -14.19 -20.30 18.77
N ARG A 347 -15.13 -20.21 17.81
CA ARG A 347 -16.54 -20.57 18.00
C ARG A 347 -16.71 -22.03 18.38
N LYS A 348 -16.04 -22.93 17.67
CA LYS A 348 -16.02 -24.36 18.00
C LYS A 348 -15.54 -24.62 19.43
N LEU A 349 -14.48 -23.95 19.87
CA LEU A 349 -13.95 -24.07 21.23
C LEU A 349 -14.93 -23.54 22.29
N GLN A 350 -15.84 -22.65 21.94
CA GLN A 350 -16.92 -22.18 22.81
C GLN A 350 -18.21 -23.03 22.73
N GLY A 351 -18.22 -24.07 21.90
CA GLY A 351 -19.41 -24.92 21.69
C GLY A 351 -20.47 -24.27 20.79
N GLU A 352 -20.10 -23.24 20.02
CA GLU A 352 -20.98 -22.56 19.07
C GLU A 352 -20.84 -23.15 17.65
N PRO A 353 -21.84 -22.95 16.76
CA PRO A 353 -21.75 -23.37 15.36
C PRO A 353 -20.56 -22.74 14.62
N GLU A 354 -19.90 -23.52 13.75
CA GLU A 354 -18.79 -23.07 12.90
C GLU A 354 -19.31 -22.28 11.69
N ASN A 355 -19.90 -21.10 11.95
CA ASN A 355 -20.40 -20.13 10.97
C ASN A 355 -20.05 -18.68 11.40
N PHE A 356 -20.39 -17.68 10.57
CA PHE A 356 -20.19 -16.25 10.87
C PHE A 356 -21.45 -15.55 11.39
N ASP A 357 -22.46 -16.32 11.82
CA ASP A 357 -23.73 -15.80 12.36
C ASP A 357 -23.60 -15.51 13.87
N PHE A 358 -22.95 -14.40 14.24
CA PHE A 358 -22.72 -14.04 15.65
C PHE A 358 -23.13 -12.64 16.08
#